data_AF-A0A7K4BGQ8-F1
#
_entry.id   AF-A0A7K4BGQ8-F1
#
_cell.length_a   1.000
_cell.length_b   1.000
_cell.length_c   1.000
_cell.angle_alpha   90.00
_cell.angle_beta   90.00
_cell.angle_gamma   90.00
#
_symmetry.space_group_name_H-M   'P 1'
#
loop_
_entity.id
_entity.type
_entity.pdbx_description
1 polymer ?
#
loop_
_entity_poly.entity_id
_entity_poly.type
_entity_poly.pdbx_seq_one_letter_code
_entity_poly.pdbx_strand_id
1 'polypeptide(L)'
;MVDVDPLVILALALGPGVFWVWYFYHRDKLEPEPAALIIRIFLLGALITFPVALIEGFSGLFITSPLVMGVVIAPIVEEYGKFWVVRRFVYRNVEFDEPMDGIVYAASAALGLASVENVLYVFAAFATSPSLALGTIAVRAIFSVPGHALFSSVWGYALGRAKFTAAERRPGIVFRGLALAMVLHGIFNFLLFSADTFAYATVIFILVLIPGLWILLERNIRSALRWQRQR
;
A
#
# COMPACT_ATOMS: atom_id res chain seq x y z
N MET A 1 -6.22 17.84 -30.53
CA MET A 1 -6.23 16.91 -29.39
C MET A 1 -4.77 16.68 -29.03
N VAL A 2 -4.42 16.57 -27.74
CA VAL A 2 -3.07 16.10 -27.40
C VAL A 2 -3.06 14.61 -27.71
N ASP A 3 -2.36 14.21 -28.76
CA ASP A 3 -2.16 12.81 -29.08
C ASP A 3 -1.14 12.26 -28.07
N VAL A 4 -1.64 11.65 -27.00
CA VAL A 4 -0.80 11.01 -25.98
C VAL A 4 -0.66 9.53 -26.32
N ASP A 5 0.57 9.08 -26.54
CA ASP A 5 0.89 7.68 -26.81
C ASP A 5 0.49 6.79 -25.60
N PRO A 6 -0.25 5.68 -25.80
CA PRO A 6 -0.56 4.71 -24.75
C PRO A 6 0.68 4.20 -23.97
N LEU A 7 1.85 4.12 -24.60
CA LEU A 7 3.10 3.75 -23.95
C LEU A 7 3.56 4.82 -22.94
N VAL A 8 3.35 6.11 -23.27
CA VAL A 8 3.63 7.21 -22.34
C VAL A 8 2.68 7.15 -21.14
N ILE A 9 1.40 6.86 -21.37
CA ILE A 9 0.42 6.68 -20.29
C ILE A 9 0.80 5.50 -19.38
N LEU A 10 1.21 4.37 -19.95
CA LEU A 10 1.67 3.22 -19.18
C LEU A 10 2.90 3.57 -18.33
N ALA A 11 3.89 4.25 -18.91
CA ALA A 11 5.09 4.67 -18.18
C ALA A 11 4.74 5.62 -17.02
N LEU A 12 3.85 6.59 -17.25
CA LEU A 12 3.39 7.51 -16.22
C LEU A 12 2.54 6.83 -15.13
N ALA A 13 1.79 5.77 -15.47
CA ALA A 13 1.04 5.00 -14.50
C ALA A 13 1.94 4.11 -13.61
N LEU A 14 3.03 3.57 -14.15
CA LEU A 14 3.99 2.75 -13.39
C LEU A 14 4.99 3.59 -12.58
N GLY A 15 5.33 4.77 -13.08
CA GLY A 15 6.34 5.66 -12.49
C GLY A 15 6.19 5.92 -10.98
N PRO A 16 5.00 6.27 -10.46
CA PRO A 16 4.79 6.50 -9.04
C PRO A 16 5.12 5.28 -8.18
N GLY A 17 4.75 4.07 -8.63
CA GLY A 17 5.05 2.84 -7.90
C GLY A 17 6.55 2.60 -7.76
N VAL A 18 7.29 2.75 -8.86
CA VAL A 18 8.76 2.62 -8.87
C VAL A 18 9.42 3.70 -8.01
N PHE A 19 8.98 4.95 -8.13
CA PHE A 19 9.49 6.06 -7.33
C PHE A 19 9.31 5.82 -5.83
N TRP A 20 8.11 5.40 -5.40
CA TRP A 20 7.86 5.16 -3.99
C TRP A 20 8.62 3.93 -3.46
N VAL A 21 8.82 2.88 -4.27
CA VAL A 21 9.67 1.74 -3.84
C VAL A 21 11.09 2.22 -3.60
N TRP A 22 11.63 3.00 -4.54
CA TRP A 22 12.93 3.63 -4.39
C TRP A 22 12.99 4.48 -3.10
N TYR A 23 11.97 5.29 -2.83
CA TYR A 23 11.91 6.10 -1.60
C TYR A 23 11.97 5.24 -0.33
N PHE A 24 11.10 4.23 -0.21
CA PHE A 24 11.04 3.37 0.98
C PHE A 24 12.30 2.53 1.16
N TYR A 25 12.89 2.04 0.07
CA TYR A 25 14.17 1.33 0.08
C TYR A 25 15.28 2.19 0.70
N HIS A 26 15.38 3.47 0.35
CA HIS A 26 16.39 4.39 0.91
C HIS A 26 16.06 4.91 2.31
N ARG A 27 14.92 4.51 2.90
CA ARG A 27 14.59 4.82 4.30
C ARG A 27 15.29 3.90 5.28
N ASP A 28 15.65 2.71 4.82
CA ASP A 28 16.53 1.81 5.54
C ASP A 28 17.97 2.28 5.35
N LYS A 29 18.57 2.78 6.42
CA LYS A 29 19.86 3.49 6.39
C LYS A 29 20.99 2.69 7.01
N LEU A 30 20.66 1.64 7.76
CA LEU A 30 21.62 0.94 8.60
C LEU A 30 21.97 -0.39 7.96
N GLU A 31 20.99 -1.19 7.52
CA GLU A 31 21.23 -2.48 6.87
C GLU A 31 20.34 -2.68 5.63
N PRO A 32 20.59 -1.94 4.52
CA PRO A 32 19.74 -1.99 3.34
C PRO A 32 19.59 -3.40 2.75
N GLU A 33 18.34 -3.80 2.56
CA GLU A 33 17.95 -5.09 2.00
C GLU A 33 18.50 -5.37 0.59
N PRO A 34 18.69 -6.63 0.17
CA PRO A 34 19.09 -6.94 -1.21
C PRO A 34 18.04 -6.44 -2.22
N ALA A 35 18.44 -5.57 -3.15
CA ALA A 35 17.54 -4.98 -4.15
C ALA A 35 16.76 -6.03 -4.97
N ALA A 36 17.37 -7.20 -5.24
CA ALA A 36 16.70 -8.30 -5.92
C ALA A 36 15.48 -8.84 -5.14
N LEU A 37 15.56 -8.86 -3.81
CA LEU A 37 14.48 -9.31 -2.94
C LEU A 37 13.35 -8.26 -2.89
N ILE A 38 13.70 -6.98 -2.85
CA ILE A 38 12.75 -5.86 -2.97
C ILE A 38 11.98 -5.93 -4.29
N ILE A 39 12.68 -6.09 -5.42
CA ILE A 39 12.08 -6.24 -6.74
C ILE A 39 11.17 -7.47 -6.78
N ARG A 40 11.63 -8.61 -6.24
CA ARG A 40 10.82 -9.83 -6.18
C ARG A 40 9.51 -9.60 -5.42
N ILE A 41 9.55 -8.88 -4.29
CA ILE A 41 8.37 -8.62 -3.47
C ILE A 41 7.43 -7.60 -4.11
N PHE A 42 7.97 -6.61 -4.78
CA PHE A 42 7.18 -5.74 -5.65
C PHE A 42 6.45 -6.52 -6.74
N LEU A 43 7.14 -7.41 -7.46
CA LEU A 43 6.52 -8.24 -8.50
C LEU A 43 5.48 -9.21 -7.94
N LEU A 44 5.71 -9.80 -6.77
CA LEU A 44 4.73 -10.63 -6.09
C LEU A 44 3.52 -9.81 -5.60
N GLY A 45 3.73 -8.56 -5.21
CA GLY A 45 2.66 -7.60 -4.92
C GLY A 45 1.83 -7.27 -6.16
N ALA A 46 2.46 -7.07 -7.30
CA ALA A 46 1.74 -6.91 -8.57
C ALA A 46 0.95 -8.18 -8.95
N LEU A 47 1.53 -9.36 -8.69
CA LEU A 47 0.87 -10.63 -8.98
C LEU A 47 -0.29 -10.94 -8.03
N ILE A 48 -0.22 -10.53 -6.75
CA ILE A 48 -1.32 -10.78 -5.80
C ILE A 48 -2.56 -9.95 -6.13
N THR A 49 -2.45 -8.91 -6.94
CA THR A 49 -3.61 -8.12 -7.43
C THR A 49 -4.64 -8.99 -8.14
N PHE A 50 -4.22 -10.00 -8.92
CA PHE A 50 -5.15 -10.86 -9.67
C PHE A 50 -6.04 -11.72 -8.75
N PRO A 51 -5.51 -12.53 -7.81
CA PRO A 51 -6.36 -13.26 -6.88
C PRO A 51 -7.15 -12.35 -5.93
N VAL A 52 -6.61 -11.18 -5.54
CA VAL A 52 -7.36 -10.16 -4.78
C VAL A 52 -8.59 -9.70 -5.58
N ALA A 53 -8.41 -9.32 -6.85
CA ALA A 53 -9.50 -8.90 -7.73
C ALA A 53 -10.53 -10.01 -7.97
N LEU A 54 -10.11 -11.28 -8.04
CA LEU A 54 -11.03 -12.42 -8.12
C LEU A 54 -11.90 -12.54 -6.86
N ILE A 55 -11.30 -12.39 -5.68
CA ILE A 55 -12.04 -12.44 -4.40
C ILE A 55 -13.02 -11.27 -4.30
N GLU A 56 -12.60 -10.07 -4.69
CA GLU A 56 -13.47 -8.89 -4.72
C GLU A 56 -14.62 -9.07 -5.71
N GLY A 57 -14.34 -9.54 -6.92
CA GLY A 57 -15.35 -9.82 -7.94
C GLY A 57 -16.36 -10.87 -7.50
N PHE A 58 -15.89 -11.95 -6.86
CA PHE A 58 -16.77 -12.96 -6.28
C PHE A 58 -17.62 -12.40 -5.13
N SER A 59 -17.02 -11.60 -4.25
CA SER A 59 -17.74 -10.92 -3.15
C SER A 59 -18.82 -9.99 -3.68
N GLY A 60 -18.57 -9.32 -4.81
CA GLY A 60 -19.53 -8.46 -5.51
C GLY A 60 -20.78 -9.18 -6.04
N LEU A 61 -20.78 -10.52 -6.15
CA LEU A 61 -21.97 -11.30 -6.50
C LEU A 61 -23.01 -11.32 -5.37
N PHE A 62 -22.57 -11.11 -4.12
CA PHE A 62 -23.41 -11.18 -2.92
C PHE A 62 -23.54 -9.83 -2.23
N ILE A 63 -22.54 -8.96 -2.35
CA ILE A 63 -22.50 -7.63 -1.75
C ILE A 63 -22.63 -6.60 -2.87
N THR A 64 -23.85 -6.11 -3.07
CA THR A 64 -24.17 -5.20 -4.18
C THR A 64 -23.89 -3.73 -3.88
N SER A 65 -23.66 -3.36 -2.61
CA SER A 65 -23.37 -1.98 -2.22
C SER A 65 -21.94 -1.58 -2.61
N PRO A 66 -21.75 -0.63 -3.55
CA PRO A 66 -20.41 -0.19 -3.96
C PRO A 66 -19.64 0.44 -2.79
N LEU A 67 -20.35 1.10 -1.87
CA LEU A 67 -19.77 1.66 -0.67
C LEU A 67 -19.19 0.56 0.24
N VAL A 68 -19.95 -0.50 0.53
CA VAL A 68 -19.45 -1.60 1.37
C VAL A 68 -18.31 -2.33 0.68
N MET A 69 -18.41 -2.55 -0.64
CA MET A 69 -17.35 -3.17 -1.41
C MET A 69 -16.05 -2.35 -1.37
N GLY A 70 -16.11 -1.05 -1.65
CA GLY A 70 -14.92 -0.20 -1.71
C GLY A 70 -14.35 0.19 -0.33
N VAL A 71 -15.19 0.35 0.69
CA VAL A 71 -14.77 0.86 2.01
C VAL A 71 -14.43 -0.24 3.00
N VAL A 72 -15.02 -1.43 2.83
CA VAL A 72 -14.84 -2.54 3.78
C VAL A 72 -14.17 -3.73 3.12
N ILE A 73 -14.75 -4.25 2.03
CA ILE A 73 -14.29 -5.51 1.45
C ILE A 73 -12.92 -5.36 0.78
N ALA A 74 -12.76 -4.39 -0.11
CA ALA A 74 -11.49 -4.16 -0.81
C ALA A 74 -10.31 -3.91 0.16
N PRO A 75 -10.40 -3.01 1.16
CA PRO A 75 -9.33 -2.83 2.14
C PRO A 75 -8.95 -4.10 2.91
N ILE A 76 -9.91 -4.95 3.26
CA ILE A 76 -9.65 -6.22 3.94
C ILE A 76 -8.91 -7.19 3.01
N VAL A 77 -9.43 -7.40 1.80
CA VAL A 77 -8.88 -8.38 0.86
C VAL A 77 -7.50 -7.94 0.38
N GLU A 78 -7.33 -6.67 0.03
CA GLU A 78 -6.06 -6.12 -0.41
C GLU A 78 -4.97 -6.16 0.68
N GLU A 79 -5.24 -5.64 1.88
CA GLU A 79 -4.23 -5.60 2.94
C GLU A 79 -3.86 -7.01 3.40
N TYR A 80 -4.83 -7.92 3.44
CA TYR A 80 -4.53 -9.33 3.71
C TYR A 80 -3.68 -9.96 2.59
N GLY A 81 -3.98 -9.67 1.32
CA GLY A 81 -3.19 -10.16 0.18
C GLY A 81 -1.73 -9.71 0.24
N LYS A 82 -1.49 -8.41 0.48
CA LYS A 82 -0.14 -7.84 0.65
C LYS A 82 0.58 -8.46 1.85
N PHE A 83 -0.11 -8.57 2.98
CA PHE A 83 0.39 -9.24 4.18
C PHE A 83 0.79 -10.69 3.89
N TRP A 84 -0.05 -11.43 3.18
CA TRP A 84 0.19 -12.83 2.83
C TRP A 84 1.46 -12.97 2.00
N VAL A 85 1.69 -12.10 1.01
CA VAL A 85 2.92 -12.08 0.21
C VAL A 85 4.15 -11.97 1.13
N VAL A 86 4.21 -10.93 1.96
CA VAL A 86 5.37 -10.71 2.84
C VAL A 86 5.53 -11.86 3.84
N ARG A 87 4.43 -12.30 4.44
CA ARG A 87 4.43 -13.39 5.42
C ARG A 87 4.91 -14.72 4.82
N ARG A 88 4.54 -15.00 3.57
CA ARG A 88 4.85 -16.27 2.91
C ARG A 88 6.25 -16.32 2.32
N PHE A 89 6.73 -15.20 1.75
CA PHE A 89 7.93 -15.19 0.94
C PHE A 89 9.17 -14.62 1.65
N VAL A 90 9.02 -13.77 2.67
CA VAL A 90 10.18 -13.10 3.30
C VAL A 90 10.24 -13.24 4.80
N TYR A 91 9.13 -13.46 5.49
CA TYR A 91 9.13 -13.53 6.96
C TYR A 91 10.11 -14.55 7.56
N ARG A 92 10.39 -15.65 6.86
CA ARG A 92 11.36 -16.69 7.25
C ARG A 92 12.72 -16.57 6.55
N ASN A 93 12.90 -15.57 5.70
CA ASN A 93 14.18 -15.28 5.07
C ASN A 93 15.18 -14.81 6.15
N VAL A 94 16.47 -15.09 5.91
CA VAL A 94 17.60 -14.62 6.73
C VAL A 94 17.71 -13.11 6.68
N GLU A 95 17.40 -12.51 5.53
CA GLU A 95 17.45 -11.04 5.34
C GLU A 95 16.40 -10.29 6.17
N PHE A 96 15.34 -10.96 6.63
CA PHE A 96 14.38 -10.30 7.53
C PHE A 96 14.88 -10.41 8.97
N ASP A 97 15.87 -9.65 9.36
CA ASP A 97 16.52 -9.73 10.67
C ASP A 97 16.30 -8.51 11.57
N GLU A 98 15.49 -7.54 11.13
CA GLU A 98 15.08 -6.39 11.91
C GLU A 98 13.64 -5.88 11.68
N PRO A 99 13.11 -5.00 12.57
CA PRO A 99 11.76 -4.45 12.40
C PRO A 99 11.58 -3.52 11.20
N MET A 100 12.67 -2.90 10.72
CA MET A 100 12.63 -1.97 9.58
C MET A 100 12.27 -2.69 8.28
N ASP A 101 12.78 -3.90 8.09
CA ASP A 101 12.50 -4.80 6.96
C ASP A 101 11.02 -5.03 6.78
N GLY A 102 10.29 -5.21 7.89
CA GLY A 102 8.84 -5.38 7.88
C GLY A 102 8.14 -4.20 7.19
N ILE A 103 8.63 -2.98 7.39
CA ILE A 103 8.12 -1.77 6.73
C ILE A 103 8.49 -1.79 5.24
N VAL A 104 9.76 -2.05 4.91
CA VAL A 104 10.27 -2.00 3.53
C VAL A 104 9.61 -3.06 2.66
N TYR A 105 9.49 -4.31 3.14
CA TYR A 105 8.82 -5.39 2.41
C TYR A 105 7.32 -5.17 2.28
N ALA A 106 6.66 -4.65 3.32
CA ALA A 106 5.23 -4.31 3.25
C ALA A 106 4.98 -3.20 2.22
N ALA A 107 5.77 -2.13 2.26
CA ALA A 107 5.69 -1.05 1.27
C ALA A 107 5.95 -1.58 -0.14
N SER A 108 6.94 -2.46 -0.33
CA SER A 108 7.26 -3.04 -1.64
C SER A 108 6.09 -3.87 -2.20
N ALA A 109 5.50 -4.77 -1.39
CA ALA A 109 4.34 -5.56 -1.81
C ALA A 109 3.13 -4.65 -2.11
N ALA A 110 2.90 -3.64 -1.28
CA ALA A 110 1.81 -2.69 -1.44
C ALA A 110 1.95 -1.87 -2.72
N LEU A 111 3.16 -1.40 -3.04
CA LEU A 111 3.44 -0.61 -4.24
C LEU A 111 3.38 -1.45 -5.51
N GLY A 112 3.71 -2.74 -5.44
CA GLY A 112 3.47 -3.69 -6.52
C GLY A 112 1.99 -3.78 -6.88
N LEU A 113 1.14 -4.01 -5.88
CA LEU A 113 -0.31 -4.06 -6.06
C LEU A 113 -0.84 -2.72 -6.56
N ALA A 114 -0.45 -1.62 -5.91
CA ALA A 114 -0.86 -0.27 -6.25
C ALA A 114 -0.45 0.13 -7.68
N SER A 115 0.66 -0.40 -8.21
CA SER A 115 1.08 -0.13 -9.59
C SER A 115 0.13 -0.75 -10.60
N VAL A 116 -0.27 -2.01 -10.40
CA VAL A 116 -1.26 -2.67 -11.25
C VAL A 116 -2.60 -1.95 -11.16
N GLU A 117 -3.04 -1.65 -9.94
CA GLU A 117 -4.28 -0.92 -9.72
C GLU A 117 -4.24 0.47 -10.38
N ASN A 118 -3.14 1.22 -10.23
CA ASN A 118 -2.98 2.53 -10.86
C ASN A 118 -3.05 2.46 -12.39
N VAL A 119 -2.43 1.45 -13.01
CA VAL A 119 -2.56 1.20 -14.45
C VAL A 119 -4.03 1.00 -14.83
N LEU A 120 -4.77 0.15 -14.11
CA LEU A 120 -6.19 -0.10 -14.41
C LEU A 120 -7.05 1.19 -14.31
N TYR A 121 -6.88 1.98 -13.25
CA TYR A 121 -7.60 3.26 -13.10
C TYR A 121 -7.23 4.27 -14.20
N VAL A 122 -5.94 4.40 -14.52
CA VAL A 122 -5.47 5.36 -15.52
C VAL A 122 -5.94 4.98 -16.92
N PHE A 123 -5.91 3.69 -17.28
CA PHE A 123 -6.41 3.24 -18.58
C PHE A 123 -7.93 3.32 -18.69
N ALA A 124 -8.67 3.08 -17.60
CA ALA A 124 -10.11 3.33 -17.57
C ALA A 124 -10.44 4.83 -17.77
N ALA A 125 -9.66 5.72 -17.15
CA ALA A 125 -9.76 7.16 -17.37
C ALA A 125 -9.38 7.57 -18.80
N PHE A 126 -8.33 6.97 -19.35
CA PHE A 126 -7.83 7.23 -20.71
C PHE A 126 -8.86 6.85 -21.78
N ALA A 127 -9.57 5.74 -21.59
CA ALA A 127 -10.68 5.34 -22.45
C ALA A 127 -11.82 6.36 -22.46
N THR A 128 -11.95 7.18 -21.42
CA THR A 128 -12.91 8.28 -21.35
C THR A 128 -12.35 9.57 -21.98
N SER A 129 -11.17 10.02 -21.55
CA SER A 129 -10.42 11.09 -22.22
C SER A 129 -8.94 11.14 -21.77
N PRO A 130 -8.01 11.59 -22.64
CA PRO A 130 -6.60 11.76 -22.26
C PRO A 130 -6.38 12.74 -21.09
N SER A 131 -7.17 13.83 -21.01
CA SER A 131 -7.05 14.80 -19.92
C SER A 131 -7.49 14.21 -18.58
N LEU A 132 -8.53 13.37 -18.56
CA LEU A 132 -8.95 12.65 -17.36
C LEU A 132 -7.84 11.70 -16.88
N ALA A 133 -7.21 10.95 -17.80
CA ALA A 133 -6.08 10.08 -17.45
C ALA A 133 -4.92 10.84 -16.78
N LEU A 134 -4.55 12.00 -17.32
CA LEU A 134 -3.50 12.84 -16.73
C LEU A 134 -3.88 13.35 -15.33
N GLY A 135 -5.14 13.76 -15.14
CA GLY A 135 -5.67 14.13 -13.81
C GLY A 135 -5.64 12.95 -12.83
N THR A 136 -6.08 11.77 -13.28
CA THR A 136 -6.06 10.53 -12.49
C THR A 136 -4.64 10.14 -12.09
N ILE A 137 -3.67 10.24 -13.00
CA ILE A 137 -2.24 10.01 -12.69
C ILE A 137 -1.78 10.94 -11.58
N ALA A 138 -2.03 12.26 -11.72
CA ALA A 138 -1.55 13.25 -10.75
C ALA A 138 -2.11 13.00 -9.34
N VAL A 139 -3.42 12.78 -9.23
CA VAL A 139 -4.09 12.52 -7.95
C VAL A 139 -3.59 11.21 -7.33
N ARG A 140 -3.57 10.12 -8.11
CA ARG A 140 -3.20 8.81 -7.58
C ARG A 140 -1.72 8.73 -7.20
N ALA A 141 -0.83 9.39 -7.95
CA ALA A 141 0.60 9.44 -7.64
C ALA A 141 0.93 10.07 -6.28
N ILE A 142 0.11 11.06 -5.86
CA ILE A 142 0.31 11.82 -4.62
C ILE A 142 -0.44 11.18 -3.44
N PHE A 143 -1.62 10.62 -3.68
CA PHE A 143 -2.51 10.16 -2.61
C PHE A 143 -2.62 8.63 -2.56
N SER A 144 -3.18 8.00 -3.59
CA SER A 144 -3.53 6.57 -3.55
C SER A 144 -2.31 5.65 -3.53
N VAL A 145 -1.34 5.85 -4.44
CA VAL A 145 -0.15 5.00 -4.56
C VAL A 145 0.71 5.01 -3.29
N PRO A 146 1.14 6.18 -2.75
CA PRO A 146 1.82 6.19 -1.45
C PRO A 146 0.90 5.79 -0.29
N GLY A 147 -0.41 6.01 -0.40
CA GLY A 147 -1.41 5.56 0.57
C GLY A 147 -1.31 4.07 0.85
N HIS A 148 -1.27 3.22 -0.18
CA HIS A 148 -1.09 1.77 0.00
C HIS A 148 0.20 1.43 0.77
N ALA A 149 1.32 2.08 0.45
CA ALA A 149 2.56 1.89 1.17
C ALA A 149 2.44 2.31 2.65
N LEU A 150 1.77 3.44 2.92
CA LEU A 150 1.53 3.96 4.26
C LEU A 150 0.64 3.04 5.10
N PHE A 151 -0.48 2.55 4.55
CA PHE A 151 -1.36 1.60 5.23
C PHE A 151 -0.61 0.31 5.54
N SER A 152 0.04 -0.27 4.53
CA SER A 152 0.71 -1.55 4.70
C SER A 152 1.93 -1.47 5.63
N SER A 153 2.61 -0.32 5.69
CA SER A 153 3.70 -0.08 6.65
C SER A 153 3.26 -0.20 8.12
N VAL A 154 1.96 0.00 8.42
CA VAL A 154 1.42 -0.17 9.79
C VAL A 154 1.51 -1.63 10.22
N TRP A 155 1.01 -2.55 9.39
CA TRP A 155 1.12 -3.98 9.68
C TRP A 155 2.53 -4.51 9.42
N GLY A 156 3.28 -3.90 8.49
CA GLY A 156 4.68 -4.24 8.22
C GLY A 156 5.57 -4.05 9.44
N TYR A 157 5.48 -2.87 10.07
CA TYR A 157 6.15 -2.59 11.34
C TYR A 157 5.72 -3.54 12.47
N ALA A 158 4.41 -3.82 12.57
CA ALA A 158 3.88 -4.76 13.56
C ALA A 158 4.43 -6.17 13.36
N LEU A 159 4.50 -6.64 12.11
CA LEU A 159 5.06 -7.93 11.73
C LEU A 159 6.55 -8.04 12.05
N GLY A 160 7.33 -7.01 11.71
CA GLY A 160 8.75 -6.94 12.01
C GLY A 160 9.01 -6.99 13.52
N ARG A 161 8.32 -6.15 14.30
CA ARG A 161 8.39 -6.21 15.77
C ARG A 161 7.97 -7.55 16.35
N ALA A 162 6.92 -8.16 15.81
CA ALA A 162 6.43 -9.43 16.31
C ALA A 162 7.48 -10.54 16.16
N LYS A 163 8.32 -10.52 15.10
CA LYS A 163 9.40 -11.50 14.90
C LYS A 163 10.37 -11.57 16.08
N PHE A 164 10.66 -10.43 16.70
CA PHE A 164 11.61 -10.28 17.82
C PHE A 164 10.95 -10.19 19.20
N THR A 165 9.64 -10.39 19.29
CA THR A 165 8.91 -10.43 20.56
C THR A 165 8.68 -11.88 21.00
N ALA A 166 8.42 -12.11 22.30
CA ALA A 166 8.00 -13.39 22.86
C ALA A 166 6.83 -14.03 22.06
N ALA A 167 6.89 -15.34 21.87
CA ALA A 167 6.04 -16.08 20.92
C ALA A 167 4.54 -15.89 21.19
N GLU A 168 4.16 -15.80 22.46
CA GLU A 168 2.78 -15.69 22.95
C GLU A 168 2.15 -14.34 22.57
N ARG A 169 2.96 -13.29 22.41
CA ARG A 169 2.48 -11.93 22.09
C ARG A 169 2.41 -11.66 20.59
N ARG A 170 3.06 -12.48 19.76
CA ARG A 170 3.19 -12.24 18.31
C ARG A 170 1.84 -12.15 17.59
N PRO A 171 0.89 -13.08 17.79
CA PRO A 171 -0.38 -13.05 17.05
C PRO A 171 -1.18 -11.77 17.33
N GLY A 172 -1.22 -11.33 18.59
CA GLY A 172 -1.93 -10.11 18.98
C GLY A 172 -1.34 -8.84 18.38
N ILE A 173 -0.01 -8.75 18.26
CA ILE A 173 0.66 -7.61 17.62
C ILE A 173 0.34 -7.57 16.13
N VAL A 174 0.47 -8.71 15.44
CA VAL A 174 0.21 -8.82 13.99
C VAL A 174 -1.25 -8.50 13.68
N PHE A 175 -2.20 -9.09 14.42
CA PHE A 175 -3.62 -8.87 14.21
C PHE A 175 -4.00 -7.39 14.36
N ARG A 176 -3.55 -6.73 15.43
CA ARG A 176 -3.85 -5.31 15.66
C ARG A 176 -3.25 -4.41 14.58
N GLY A 177 -2.03 -4.70 14.12
CA GLY A 177 -1.41 -3.95 13.03
C GLY A 177 -2.19 -4.09 11.71
N LEU A 178 -2.57 -5.33 11.37
CA LEU A 178 -3.32 -5.61 10.15
C LEU A 178 -4.74 -5.01 10.18
N ALA A 179 -5.46 -5.18 11.29
CA ALA A 179 -6.78 -4.59 11.47
C ALA A 179 -6.73 -3.05 11.39
N LEU A 180 -5.72 -2.41 12.01
CA LEU A 180 -5.55 -0.96 11.93
C LEU A 180 -5.27 -0.50 10.50
N ALA A 181 -4.43 -1.21 9.74
CA ALA A 181 -4.17 -0.90 8.33
C ALA A 181 -5.45 -0.98 7.47
N MET A 182 -6.24 -2.05 7.65
CA MET A 182 -7.52 -2.23 6.95
C MET A 182 -8.49 -1.09 7.25
N VAL A 183 -8.59 -0.66 8.52
CA VAL A 183 -9.44 0.46 8.93
C VAL A 183 -8.94 1.77 8.33
N LEU A 184 -7.64 2.05 8.37
CA LEU A 184 -7.06 3.28 7.81
C LEU A 184 -7.26 3.36 6.28
N HIS A 185 -7.09 2.23 5.60
CA HIS A 185 -7.35 2.12 4.17
C HIS A 185 -8.85 2.29 3.85
N GLY A 186 -9.73 1.66 4.64
CA GLY A 186 -11.17 1.88 4.51
C GLY A 186 -11.60 3.34 4.74
N ILE A 187 -11.04 4.01 5.74
CA ILE A 187 -11.27 5.44 5.97
C ILE A 187 -10.84 6.25 4.74
N PHE A 188 -9.68 5.97 4.15
CA PHE A 188 -9.23 6.64 2.93
C PHE A 188 -10.22 6.42 1.77
N ASN A 189 -10.66 5.19 1.54
CA ASN A 189 -11.64 4.89 0.48
C ASN A 189 -12.98 5.57 0.73
N PHE A 190 -13.43 5.65 1.99
CA PHE A 190 -14.64 6.37 2.35
C PHE A 190 -14.55 7.87 2.05
N LEU A 191 -13.40 8.49 2.32
CA LEU A 191 -13.15 9.89 1.99
C LEU A 191 -13.22 10.13 0.48
N LEU A 192 -12.63 9.23 -0.32
CA LEU A 192 -12.72 9.32 -1.78
C LEU A 192 -14.15 9.13 -2.29
N PHE A 193 -14.91 8.18 -1.73
CA PHE A 193 -16.30 7.94 -2.13
C PHE A 193 -17.23 9.12 -1.81
N SER A 194 -16.91 9.88 -0.76
CA SER A 194 -17.69 11.04 -0.31
C SER A 194 -17.27 12.36 -0.97
N ALA A 195 -16.25 12.35 -1.84
CA ALA A 195 -15.66 13.56 -2.43
C ALA A 195 -16.65 14.41 -3.23
N ASP A 196 -17.56 13.78 -3.99
CA ASP A 196 -18.54 14.51 -4.80
C ASP A 196 -19.63 15.19 -3.96
N THR A 197 -19.98 14.59 -2.82
CA THR A 197 -21.04 15.08 -1.92
C THR A 197 -20.51 16.10 -0.91
N PHE A 198 -19.28 15.89 -0.41
CA PHE A 198 -18.70 16.66 0.69
C PHE A 198 -17.27 17.13 0.38
N ALA A 199 -17.04 17.67 -0.83
CA ALA A 199 -15.72 18.03 -1.35
C ALA A 199 -14.80 18.75 -0.35
N TYR A 200 -15.28 19.82 0.29
CA TYR A 200 -14.48 20.58 1.27
C TYR A 200 -14.10 19.75 2.50
N ALA A 201 -15.03 18.93 3.01
CA ALA A 201 -14.76 18.06 4.14
C ALA A 201 -13.77 16.96 3.75
N THR A 202 -13.95 16.32 2.58
CA THR A 202 -13.02 15.32 2.06
C THR A 202 -11.61 15.88 1.92
N VAL A 203 -11.45 17.09 1.39
CA VAL A 203 -10.13 17.75 1.29
C VAL A 203 -9.51 17.95 2.68
N ILE A 204 -10.26 18.47 3.65
CA ILE A 204 -9.77 18.64 5.03
C ILE A 204 -9.34 17.30 5.63
N PHE A 205 -10.15 16.25 5.47
CA PHE A 205 -9.83 14.94 6.00
C PHE A 205 -8.61 14.31 5.34
N ILE A 206 -8.43 14.46 4.02
CA ILE A 206 -7.21 14.02 3.33
C ILE A 206 -5.99 14.78 3.85
N LEU A 207 -6.11 16.09 4.07
CA LEU A 207 -5.05 16.94 4.64
C LEU A 207 -4.72 16.60 6.10
N VAL A 208 -5.58 15.88 6.81
CA VAL A 208 -5.29 15.37 8.16
C VAL A 208 -4.76 13.93 8.11
N LEU A 209 -5.44 13.06 7.35
CA LEU A 209 -5.15 11.64 7.27
C LEU A 209 -3.76 11.38 6.68
N ILE A 210 -3.43 12.00 5.54
CA ILE A 210 -2.17 11.75 4.84
C ILE A 210 -0.97 12.20 5.70
N PRO A 211 -0.91 13.43 6.23
CA PRO A 211 0.16 13.81 7.17
C PRO A 211 0.18 12.95 8.43
N GLY A 212 -0.98 12.55 8.97
CA GLY A 212 -1.07 11.66 10.13
C GLY A 212 -0.43 10.29 9.87
N LEU A 213 -0.67 9.70 8.70
CA LEU A 213 -0.06 8.45 8.27
C LEU A 213 1.46 8.59 8.07
N TRP A 214 1.91 9.69 7.48
CA TRP A 214 3.34 10.00 7.38
C TRP A 214 4.00 10.13 8.76
N ILE A 215 3.36 10.83 9.69
CA ILE A 215 3.85 10.95 11.07
C ILE A 215 3.91 9.58 11.76
N LEU A 216 2.91 8.73 11.55
CA LEU A 216 2.89 7.37 12.07
C LEU A 216 4.03 6.53 11.49
N LEU A 217 4.24 6.58 10.17
CA LEU A 217 5.36 5.92 9.49
C LEU A 217 6.69 6.39 10.08
N GLU A 218 6.92 7.70 10.18
CA GLU A 218 8.16 8.27 10.72
C GLU A 218 8.40 7.89 12.18
N ARG A 219 7.33 7.71 12.97
CA ARG A 219 7.43 7.18 14.34
C ARG A 219 7.84 5.71 14.33
N ASN A 220 7.25 4.90 13.45
CA ASN A 220 7.57 3.47 13.32
C ASN A 220 9.02 3.27 12.84
N ILE A 221 9.45 3.98 11.80
CA ILE A 221 10.84 3.94 11.28
C ILE A 221 11.82 4.32 12.39
N ARG A 222 11.61 5.46 13.08
CA ARG A 222 12.50 5.87 14.18
C ARG A 222 12.54 4.85 15.32
N SER A 223 11.45 4.15 15.57
CA SER A 223 11.42 3.10 16.57
C SER A 223 12.13 1.83 16.12
N ALA A 224 12.02 1.45 14.84
CA ALA A 224 12.75 0.33 14.24
C ALA A 224 14.27 0.58 14.26
N LEU A 225 14.72 1.73 13.76
CA LEU A 225 16.14 2.09 13.74
C LEU A 225 16.74 2.23 15.15
N ARG A 226 15.95 2.64 16.16
CA ARG A 226 16.42 2.65 17.56
C ARG A 226 16.62 1.24 18.11
N TRP A 227 15.77 0.29 17.72
CA TRP A 227 15.93 -1.11 18.12
C TRP A 227 17.23 -1.69 17.54
N GLN A 228 17.54 -1.39 16.29
CA GLN A 228 18.76 -1.86 15.61
C GLN A 228 20.02 -1.33 16.26
N ARG A 229 20.06 -0.03 16.62
CA ARG A 229 21.20 0.58 17.32
C ARG A 229 21.47 0.03 18.72
N GLN A 230 20.53 -0.70 19.31
CA GLN A 230 20.63 -1.25 20.67
C GLN A 230 21.03 -2.73 20.68
N ARG A 231 21.14 -3.37 19.51
CA ARG A 231 21.71 -4.71 19.36
C ARG A 231 23.22 -4.62 19.18
#